data_AF-A0A955K5B8-F1
#
_entry.id   AF-A0A955K5B8-F1
#
_cell.length_a   1.000
_cell.length_b   1.000
_cell.length_c   1.000
_cell.angle_alpha   90.00
_cell.angle_beta   90.00
_cell.angle_gamma   90.00
#
_symmetry.space_group_name_H-M   'P 1'
#
loop_
_entity.id
_entity.type
_entity.pdbx_description
1 polymer ?
#
loop_
_entity_poly.entity_id
_entity_poly.type
_entity_poly.pdbx_seq_one_letter_code
_entity_poly.pdbx_strand_id
1 'polypeptide(L)' 'MSNVMVAFLFSLGASAWIYTKMMKSNGGQTKSALTVAGVVAFILFLFLLTVLDKLTN' A
#
# COMPACT_ATOMS: atom_id res chain seq x y z
N MET A 1 -11.93 -6.44 -15.40
CA MET A 1 -10.91 -6.80 -14.37
C MET A 1 -11.53 -6.55 -13.00
N SER A 2 -11.24 -7.36 -11.98
CA SER A 2 -11.82 -7.14 -10.65
C SER A 2 -11.21 -5.89 -10.01
N ASN A 3 -12.06 -4.95 -9.55
CA ASN A 3 -11.64 -3.74 -8.83
C ASN A 3 -10.78 -4.07 -7.60
N VAL A 4 -11.07 -5.22 -6.96
CA VAL A 4 -10.28 -5.77 -5.86
C VAL A 4 -8.85 -6.09 -6.29
N MET A 5 -8.67 -6.68 -7.47
CA MET A 5 -7.35 -7.03 -8.00
C MET A 5 -6.52 -5.78 -8.34
N VAL A 6 -7.15 -4.73 -8.88
CA VAL A 6 -6.50 -3.45 -9.18
C VAL A 6 -6.05 -2.76 -7.89
N ALA A 7 -6.96 -2.66 -6.90
CA ALA A 7 -6.63 -2.07 -5.60
C ALA A 7 -5.51 -2.84 -4.88
N PHE A 8 -5.51 -4.18 -4.97
CA PHE A 8 -4.49 -5.03 -4.36
C PHE A 8 -3.11 -4.83 -4.98
N LEU A 9 -3.01 -4.87 -6.32
CA LEU A 9 -1.74 -4.67 -7.02
C LEU A 9 -1.18 -3.26 -6.81
N PHE A 10 -2.06 -2.24 -6.79
CA PHE A 10 -1.65 -0.88 -6.49
C PHE A 10 -1.10 -0.76 -5.06
N SER A 11 -1.84 -1.31 -4.08
CA SER A 11 -1.43 -1.30 -2.67
C SER A 11 -0.08 -1.98 -2.47
N LEU A 12 0.17 -3.12 -3.13
CA LEU A 12 1.45 -3.81 -3.08
C LEU A 12 2.60 -2.98 -3.65
N GLY A 13 2.40 -2.35 -4.80
CA GLY A 13 3.41 -1.46 -5.40
C GLY A 13 3.73 -0.25 -4.52
N ALA A 14 2.69 0.38 -3.97
CA ALA A 14 2.84 1.51 -3.06
C ALA A 14 3.54 1.11 -1.75
N SER A 15 3.20 -0.06 -1.20
CA SER A 15 3.85 -0.63 -0.02
C SER A 15 5.34 -0.85 -0.23
N ALA A 16 5.72 -1.46 -1.37
CA ALA A 16 7.12 -1.68 -1.71
C ALA A 16 7.90 -0.35 -1.85
N TRP A 17 7.29 0.67 -2.45
CA TRP A 17 7.90 2.01 -2.53
C TRP A 17 8.10 2.65 -1.16
N ILE A 18 7.07 2.60 -0.29
CA ILE A 18 7.14 3.13 1.09
C ILE A 18 8.18 2.39 1.91
N TYR A 19 8.23 1.07 1.80
CA TYR A 19 9.24 0.25 2.45
C TYR A 19 10.65 0.69 2.03
N THR A 20 10.88 0.90 0.74
CA THR A 20 12.18 1.34 0.21
C THR A 20 12.54 2.75 0.68
N LYS A 21 11.56 3.65 0.77
CA LYS A 21 11.73 4.99 1.34
C LYS A 21 12.06 4.96 2.83
N MET A 22 11.34 4.15 3.60
CA MET A 22 11.57 4.00 5.04
C MET A 22 12.90 3.33 5.35
N MET A 23 13.30 2.34 4.56
CA MET A 23 14.65 1.74 4.59
C MET A 23 15.75 2.80 4.43
N LYS A 24 15.60 3.70 3.45
CA LYS A 24 16.54 4.80 3.21
C LYS A 24 16.51 5.86 4.31
N SER A 25 15.35 6.16 4.87
CA SER A 25 15.17 7.20 5.89
C SER A 25 15.62 6.77 7.28
N ASN A 26 15.35 5.51 7.66
CA ASN A 26 15.61 5.02 9.01
C ASN A 26 16.95 4.28 9.15
N GLY A 27 17.84 4.37 8.16
CA GLY A 27 19.18 3.78 8.21
C GLY A 27 19.19 2.25 8.32
N GLY A 28 18.19 1.56 7.75
CA GLY A 28 18.13 0.09 7.77
C GLY A 28 17.36 -0.53 8.94
N GLN A 29 16.52 0.24 9.66
CA GLN A 29 15.59 -0.30 10.66
C GLN A 29 14.42 -1.06 10.00
N THR A 30 14.67 -2.31 9.62
CA THR A 30 13.72 -3.17 8.87
C THR A 30 12.39 -3.38 9.59
N LYS A 31 12.38 -3.57 10.92
CA LYS A 31 11.15 -3.80 11.69
C LYS A 31 10.17 -2.63 11.56
N SER A 32 10.66 -1.42 11.78
CA SER A 32 9.84 -0.20 11.69
C SER A 32 9.38 0.05 10.25
N ALA A 33 10.28 -0.13 9.27
CA ALA A 33 9.95 0.03 7.85
C ALA A 33 8.87 -0.96 7.39
N LEU A 34 8.94 -2.21 7.84
CA LEU A 34 7.96 -3.26 7.50
C LEU A 34 6.59 -2.96 8.13
N THR A 35 6.56 -2.55 9.41
CA THR A 35 5.30 -2.19 10.07
C THR A 35 4.63 -1.00 9.38
N VAL A 36 5.39 0.05 9.07
CA VAL A 36 4.85 1.22 8.37
C VAL A 36 4.36 0.86 6.97
N ALA A 37 5.17 0.14 6.18
CA ALA A 37 4.80 -0.27 4.84
C ALA A 37 3.52 -1.15 4.85
N GLY A 38 3.42 -2.10 5.78
CA GLY A 38 2.25 -2.96 5.91
C GLY A 38 0.97 -2.19 6.28
N VAL A 39 1.07 -1.28 7.26
CA VAL A 39 -0.09 -0.45 7.67
C VAL A 39 -0.54 0.46 6.52
N VAL A 40 0.40 1.12 5.83
CA VAL A 40 0.03 2.00 4.71
C VAL A 40 -0.51 1.21 3.52
N ALA A 41 0.01 0.02 3.24
CA ALA A 41 -0.55 -0.88 2.22
C ALA A 41 -2.03 -1.17 2.49
N PHE A 42 -2.36 -1.54 3.73
CA PHE A 42 -3.73 -1.88 4.11
C PHE A 42 -4.68 -0.67 3.98
N ILE A 43 -4.24 0.51 4.43
CA ILE A 43 -5.03 1.75 4.31
C ILE A 43 -5.24 2.11 2.83
N LEU A 44 -4.18 2.07 2.01
CA LEU A 44 -4.29 2.35 0.58
C LEU A 44 -5.19 1.36 -0.15
N PHE A 45 -5.14 0.07 0.23
CA PHE A 45 -6.00 -0.94 -0.34
C PHE A 45 -7.49 -0.64 -0.10
N LEU A 46 -7.86 -0.36 1.16
CA LEU A 46 -9.25 -0.03 1.52
C LEU A 46 -9.71 1.27 0.85
N PHE A 47 -8.85 2.28 0.83
CA PHE A 47 -9.16 3.56 0.19
C PHE A 47 -9.42 3.39 -1.30
N LEU A 48 -8.54 2.69 -2.01
CA LEU A 48 -8.66 2.53 -3.46
C LEU A 48 -9.82 1.61 -3.85
N LEU A 49 -10.09 0.58 -3.03
CA LEU A 49 -11.26 -0.28 -3.23
C LEU A 49 -12.56 0.52 -3.07
N THR A 50 -12.69 1.33 -2.01
CA THR A 50 -13.89 2.16 -1.80
C THR A 50 -14.05 3.22 -2.89
N VAL A 51 -12.95 3.81 -3.39
CA VAL A 51 -12.99 4.76 -4.50
C VAL A 51 -13.42 4.08 -5.80
N LEU A 52 -12.80 2.95 -6.16
CA LEU A 52 -13.15 2.21 -7.38
C LEU A 52 -14.59 1.69 -7.35
N ASP A 53 -15.06 1.21 -6.21
CA ASP A 53 -16.42 0.72 -6.03
C ASP A 53 -17.47 1.82 -6.25
N LYS A 54 -17.20 3.03 -5.71
CA LYS A 54 -18.05 4.22 -5.94
C LYS A 54 -17.97 4.79 -7.36
N LEU A 55 -16.88 4.53 -8.07
CA LEU A 55 -16.68 5.00 -9.45
C LEU A 55 -17.30 4.05 -10.49
N THR A 56 -17.50 2.79 -10.13
CA THR A 56 -17.99 1.74 -11.04
C THR A 56 -19.50 1.50 -10.90
N ASN A 57 -20.10 1.88 -9.78
CA ASN A 57 -21.55 1.94 -9.58
C ASN A 57 -22.11 3.31 -9.97
#